data_AF-A0A6B3F855-F1
#
_entry.id   AF-A0A6B3F855-F1
#
_cell.length_a   1.000
_cell.length_b   1.000
_cell.length_c   1.000
_cell.angle_alpha   90.00
_cell.angle_beta   90.00
_cell.angle_gamma   90.00
#
_symmetry.space_group_name_H-M   'P 1'
#
loop_
_entity.id
_entity.type
_entity.pdbx_description
1 polymer ?
#
loop_
_entity_poly.entity_id
_entity_poly.type
_entity_poly.pdbx_seq_one_letter_code
_entity_poly.pdbx_strand_id
1 'polypeptide(L)' 'IAVHPSVGPVTVDCDVLTDGDTELKIVIMTAAPGSEDETKLQLTTVIGPPARTHG' A
#
# COMPACT_ATOMS: atom_id res chain seq x y z
N ILE A 1 -9.51 2.28 -1.92
CA ILE A 1 -9.49 1.45 -0.69
C ILE A 1 -8.74 0.16 -1.00
N ALA A 2 -7.63 -0.08 -0.30
CA ALA A 2 -6.86 -1.31 -0.37
C ALA A 2 -7.22 -2.22 0.81
N VAL A 3 -7.00 -3.53 0.69
CA VAL A 3 -7.26 -4.50 1.77
C VAL A 3 -6.00 -5.28 2.06
N HIS A 4 -5.50 -5.16 3.30
CA HIS A 4 -4.38 -5.95 3.79
C HIS A 4 -4.91 -7.09 4.69
N PRO A 5 -4.47 -8.34 4.52
CA PRO A 5 -5.03 -9.48 5.26
C PRO A 5 -5.00 -9.35 6.78
N SER A 6 -4.00 -8.65 7.33
CA SER A 6 -3.80 -8.52 8.78
C SER A 6 -4.34 -7.22 9.38
N VAL A 7 -4.42 -6.12 8.62
CA VAL A 7 -4.88 -4.81 9.13
C VAL A 7 -6.24 -4.38 8.57
N GLY A 8 -6.80 -5.18 7.66
CA GLY A 8 -8.10 -4.95 7.05
C GLY A 8 -8.07 -3.86 5.97
N PRO A 9 -9.22 -3.22 5.71
CA PRO A 9 -9.32 -2.15 4.73
C PRO A 9 -8.59 -0.89 5.18
N VAL A 10 -7.90 -0.25 4.25
CA VAL A 10 -7.17 1.02 4.41
C VAL A 10 -7.52 1.94 3.25
N THR A 11 -7.92 3.17 3.56
CA THR A 11 -8.10 4.22 2.55
C THR A 11 -6.75 4.78 2.17
N VAL A 12 -6.40 4.67 0.90
CA VAL A 12 -5.14 5.21 0.36
C VAL A 12 -5.40 6.00 -0.90
N ASP A 13 -4.63 7.05 -1.09
CA ASP A 13 -4.48 7.78 -2.33
C ASP A 13 -3.42 7.11 -3.19
N CYS A 14 -3.70 7.04 -4.49
CA CYS A 14 -2.90 6.30 -5.46
C CYS A 14 -2.31 7.22 -6.51
N ASP A 15 -1.01 7.47 -6.40
CA ASP A 15 -0.25 8.19 -7.42
C ASP A 15 0.57 7.20 -8.27
N VAL A 16 0.48 7.32 -9.58
CA VAL A 16 1.24 6.49 -10.52
C VAL A 16 2.15 7.38 -11.34
N LEU A 17 3.46 7.23 -11.15
CA LEU A 17 4.48 7.89 -11.95
C LEU A 17 4.95 6.92 -13.02
N THR A 18 4.90 7.35 -14.27
CA THR A 18 5.39 6.57 -15.43
C THR A 18 6.61 7.29 -15.98
N ASP A 19 7.68 6.54 -16.21
CA ASP A 19 8.82 7.02 -16.97
C ASP A 19 8.50 6.89 -18.48
N GLY A 20 8.76 7.94 -19.26
CA GLY A 20 8.30 8.01 -20.65
C GLY A 20 8.95 6.99 -21.58
N ASP A 21 10.16 6.54 -21.21
CA ASP A 21 10.98 5.65 -22.04
C ASP A 21 10.91 4.17 -21.61
N THR A 22 10.41 3.88 -20.40
CA THR A 22 10.27 2.51 -19.89
C THR A 22 8.81 2.18 -19.61
N GLU A 23 8.39 0.94 -19.86
CA GLU A 23 7.03 0.49 -19.49
C GLU A 23 6.84 0.30 -17.97
N LEU A 24 7.83 0.75 -17.17
CA LEU A 24 7.81 0.65 -15.72
C LEU A 24 7.00 1.79 -15.10
N LYS A 25 6.34 1.47 -13.99
CA LYS A 25 5.52 2.41 -13.23
C LYS A 25 5.92 2.35 -11.78
N ILE A 26 6.08 3.52 -11.17
CA ILE A 26 6.21 3.68 -9.72
C ILE A 26 4.81 3.97 -9.19
N VAL A 27 4.34 3.15 -8.26
CA VAL A 27 3.05 3.33 -7.60
C VAL A 27 3.29 3.78 -6.17
N ILE A 28 2.84 4.97 -5.84
CA ILE A 28 2.97 5.56 -4.50
C ILE A 28 1.59 5.47 -3.83
N MET A 29 1.56 4.80 -2.69
CA MET A 29 0.36 4.68 -1.85
C MET A 29 0.55 5.57 -0.62
N THR A 30 -0.35 6.51 -0.40
CA THR A 30 -0.35 7.38 0.79
C THR A 30 -1.70 7.37 1.47
N ALA A 31 -1.77 7.83 2.72
CA ALA A 31 -3.03 8.00 3.44
C ALA A 31 -3.08 9.44 3.99
N ALA A 32 -4.28 9.92 4.29
CA ALA A 32 -4.46 11.26 4.85
C ALA A 32 -3.64 11.44 6.15
N PRO A 33 -2.82 12.49 6.28
CA PRO A 33 -2.02 12.72 7.48
C PRO A 33 -2.87 12.83 8.75
N GLY A 34 -2.43 12.19 9.83
CA GLY A 34 -3.10 12.13 11.12
C GLY A 34 -4.34 11.22 11.16
N SER A 35 -4.65 10.52 10.06
CA SER A 35 -5.81 9.61 10.01
C SER A 35 -5.52 8.23 10.62
N GLU A 36 -6.59 7.51 10.94
CA GLU A 36 -6.48 6.09 11.32
C GLU A 36 -5.87 5.25 10.18
N ASP A 37 -6.17 5.61 8.93
CA ASP A 37 -5.64 4.94 7.74
C ASP A 37 -4.12 5.13 7.61
N GLU A 38 -3.57 6.28 7.99
CA GLU A 38 -2.11 6.48 8.06
C GLU A 38 -1.46 5.51 9.05
N THR A 39 -2.05 5.34 10.23
CA THR A 39 -1.55 4.40 11.22
C THR A 39 -1.62 2.96 10.70
N LYS A 40 -2.75 2.57 10.08
CA LYS A 40 -2.90 1.24 9.45
C LYS A 40 -1.91 1.01 8.33
N LEU A 41 -1.65 2.02 7.50
CA LEU A 41 -0.67 1.95 6.42
C LEU A 41 0.74 1.73 6.99
N GLN A 42 1.14 2.44 8.04
CA GLN A 42 2.43 2.20 8.72
C GLN A 42 2.54 0.78 9.31
N LEU A 43 1.45 0.24 9.86
CA LEU A 43 1.43 -1.13 10.39
C LEU A 43 1.68 -2.19 9.30
N THR A 44 1.28 -1.95 8.05
CA THR A 44 1.58 -2.90 6.96
C THR A 44 3.08 -3.05 6.71
N THR A 45 3.88 -1.99 6.92
CA THR A 45 5.35 -2.08 6.81
C THR A 45 5.95 -2.95 7.91
N VAL A 46 5.38 -2.92 9.11
CA VAL A 46 5.88 -3.70 10.27
C VAL A 46 5.52 -5.17 10.15
N ILE A 47 4.27 -5.47 9.76
CA ILE A 47 3.75 -6.85 9.67
C ILE A 47 4.32 -7.55 8.44
N GLY A 48 4.59 -6.78 7.37
CA GLY A 48 5.02 -7.32 6.09
C GLY A 48 3.90 -8.07 5.35
N PRO A 49 4.18 -8.55 4.12
CA PRO A 49 3.21 -9.31 3.35
C PRO A 49 2.93 -10.66 4.01
N PRO A 50 1.71 -11.22 3.82
CA PRO A 50 1.42 -12.55 4.32
C PRO A 50 2.40 -13.58 3.74
N ALA A 51 2.69 -14.62 4.52
CA ALA A 51 3.48 -15.75 4.03
C ALA A 51 2.83 -16.30 2.76
N ARG A 52 3.56 -16.27 1.65
CA ARG A 52 3.10 -16.88 0.40
C ARG A 52 3.22 -18.39 0.58
N THR A 53 2.11 -19.05 0.91
CA THR A 53 2.02 -20.51 0.81
C THR A 53 2.00 -20.86 -0.68
N HIS A 54 3.14 -21.27 -1.21
CA HIS A 54 3.18 -21.90 -2.52
C HIS A 54 2.63 -23.32 -2.37
N GLY A 55 1.57 -23.64 -3.12
CA GLY A 55 1.02 -25.00 -3.19
C GLY A 55 1.87 -25.91 -4.07
#